data_AF-A0AAX2USL5-F1
#
_entry.id   AF-A0AAX2USL5-F1
#
_cell.length_a   1.000
_cell.length_b   1.000
_cell.length_c   1.000
_cell.angle_alpha   90.00
_cell.angle_beta   90.00
_cell.angle_gamma   90.00
#
_symmetry.space_group_name_H-M   'P 1'
#
loop_
_entity.id
_entity.type
_entity.pdbx_description
1 polymer ?
#
loop_
_entity_poly.entity_id
_entity_poly.type
_entity_poly.pdbx_seq_one_letter_code
_entity_poly.pdbx_strand_id
1 'polypeptide(L)'
;MMTLAFLQQALTENYEQIESFLAKKNYNDVLVNMDNRLVLIEHLLHLVEKEPELKQDALLLSAMLSLQEESMRHLASHHHQAIFKELSSIGLASRAKKIYRVNSKEF
;
A
#
# COMPACT_ATOMS: atom_id res chain seq x y z
N MET A 1 0.12 22.62 11.10
CA MET A 1 1.56 22.31 11.00
C MET A 1 1.66 20.80 10.90
N MET A 2 2.38 20.28 9.91
CA MET A 2 2.54 18.83 9.74
C MET A 2 3.63 18.36 10.70
N THR A 3 3.26 17.51 11.66
CA THR A 3 4.19 16.98 12.68
C THR A 3 4.41 15.49 12.45
N LEU A 4 5.47 14.94 13.05
CA LEU A 4 5.75 13.52 12.96
C LEU A 4 4.60 12.67 13.54
N ALA A 5 4.02 13.11 14.66
CA ALA A 5 2.87 12.44 15.28
C ALA A 5 1.62 12.44 14.36
N PHE A 6 1.36 13.57 13.67
CA PHE A 6 0.27 13.65 12.71
C PHE A 6 0.49 12.68 11.53
N LEU A 7 1.70 12.64 10.99
CA LEU A 7 2.04 11.73 9.88
C LEU A 7 1.94 10.26 10.31
N GLN A 8 2.40 9.92 11.51
CA GLN A 8 2.27 8.58 12.07
C GLN A 8 0.79 8.16 12.16
N GLN A 9 -0.08 9.04 12.65
CA GLN A 9 -1.51 8.77 12.74
C GLN A 9 -2.11 8.58 11.34
N ALA A 10 -1.86 9.52 10.42
CA ALA A 10 -2.40 9.47 9.07
C ALA A 10 -1.96 8.22 8.29
N LEU A 11 -0.70 7.79 8.44
CA LEU A 11 -0.18 6.57 7.82
C LEU A 11 -0.78 5.30 8.42
N THR A 12 -1.06 5.29 9.72
CA THR A 12 -1.74 4.18 10.40
C THR A 12 -3.20 4.08 9.95
N GLU A 13 -3.94 5.19 9.95
CA GLU A 13 -5.32 5.22 9.49
C GLU A 13 -5.44 4.82 8.01
N ASN A 14 -4.52 5.30 7.17
CA ASN A 14 -4.47 4.92 5.76
C ASN A 14 -4.19 3.41 5.57
N TYR A 15 -3.30 2.81 6.37
CA TYR A 15 -3.05 1.37 6.36
C TYR A 15 -4.33 0.58 6.68
N GLU A 16 -5.02 0.95 7.78
CA GLU A 16 -6.27 0.30 8.20
C GLU A 16 -7.39 0.45 7.15
N GLN A 17 -7.46 1.61 6.48
CA GLN A 17 -8.41 1.84 5.40
C GLN A 17 -8.12 0.94 4.19
N ILE A 18 -6.86 0.82 3.78
CA ILE A 18 -6.46 -0.07 2.68
C ILE A 18 -6.84 -1.52 2.99
N GLU A 19 -6.54 -2.01 4.21
CA GLU A 19 -6.93 -3.35 4.64
C GLU A 19 -8.46 -3.53 4.61
N SER A 20 -9.22 -2.55 5.12
CA SER A 20 -10.67 -2.58 5.12
C SER A 20 -11.27 -2.63 3.70
N PHE A 21 -10.72 -1.83 2.77
CA PHE A 21 -11.18 -1.83 1.38
C PHE A 21 -10.81 -3.11 0.65
N LEU A 22 -9.62 -3.67 0.87
CA LEU A 22 -9.22 -4.96 0.32
C LEU A 22 -10.14 -6.09 0.81
N ALA A 23 -10.44 -6.13 2.11
CA ALA A 23 -11.36 -7.12 2.67
C ALA A 23 -12.77 -7.05 2.04
N LYS A 24 -13.22 -5.85 1.67
CA LYS A 24 -14.49 -5.60 0.97
C LYS A 24 -14.42 -5.74 -0.55
N LYS A 25 -13.25 -6.11 -1.10
CA LYS A 25 -12.96 -6.17 -2.54
C LYS A 25 -13.21 -4.82 -3.27
N ASN A 26 -13.08 -3.70 -2.56
CA ASN A 26 -13.27 -2.37 -3.12
C ASN A 26 -11.96 -1.84 -3.73
N TYR A 27 -11.55 -2.41 -4.85
CA TYR A 27 -10.22 -2.20 -5.41
C TYR A 27 -9.96 -0.78 -5.91
N ASN A 28 -10.99 -0.05 -6.33
CA ASN A 28 -10.81 1.35 -6.77
C ASN A 28 -10.40 2.24 -5.60
N ASP A 29 -11.08 2.10 -4.45
CA ASP A 29 -10.74 2.88 -3.26
C ASP A 29 -9.39 2.46 -2.65
N VAL A 30 -8.98 1.19 -2.83
CA VAL A 30 -7.62 0.75 -2.48
C VAL A 30 -6.58 1.54 -3.28
N LEU A 31 -6.75 1.67 -4.60
CA LEU A 31 -5.79 2.38 -5.45
C LEU A 31 -5.67 3.86 -5.04
N VAL A 32 -6.80 4.53 -4.82
CA VAL A 32 -6.80 5.93 -4.34
C VAL A 32 -6.07 6.07 -3.01
N ASN A 33 -6.25 5.11 -2.10
CA ASN A 33 -5.57 5.14 -0.81
C ASN A 33 -4.08 4.81 -0.90
N MET A 34 -3.66 3.98 -1.85
CA MET A 34 -2.25 3.74 -2.14
C MET A 34 -1.57 5.01 -2.69
N ASP A 35 -2.24 5.76 -3.58
CA ASP A 35 -1.72 7.05 -4.05
C ASP A 35 -1.59 8.05 -2.89
N ASN A 36 -2.60 8.14 -2.02
CA ASN A 36 -2.53 8.98 -0.82
C ASN A 36 -1.39 8.54 0.12
N ARG A 37 -1.13 7.23 0.22
CA ARG A 37 -0.04 6.69 1.04
C ARG A 37 1.32 7.18 0.57
N LEU A 38 1.56 7.20 -0.75
CA LEU A 38 2.80 7.72 -1.33
C LEU A 38 2.99 9.20 -0.96
N VAL A 39 1.94 10.01 -1.05
CA VAL A 39 1.97 11.43 -0.66
C VAL A 39 2.31 11.61 0.83
N LEU A 40 1.76 10.76 1.71
CA LEU A 40 2.09 10.79 3.14
C LEU A 40 3.55 10.41 3.42
N ILE A 41 4.11 9.46 2.66
CA ILE A 41 5.53 9.08 2.76
C ILE A 41 6.42 10.23 2.26
N GLU A 42 6.08 10.87 1.15
CA GLU A 42 6.80 12.06 0.65
C GLU A 42 6.83 13.19 1.68
N HIS A 43 5.70 13.43 2.35
CA HIS A 43 5.62 14.39 3.45
C HIS A 43 6.51 14.03 4.64
N LEU A 44 6.62 12.75 4.99
CA LEU A 44 7.54 12.29 6.03
C LEU A 44 8.99 12.54 5.65
N LEU A 45 9.37 12.24 4.40
CA LEU A 45 10.73 12.52 3.90
C LEU A 45 11.05 14.02 3.99
N HIS A 46 10.15 14.87 3.52
CA HIS A 46 10.32 16.33 3.57
C HIS A 46 10.41 16.88 4.99
N LEU A 47 9.64 16.32 5.93
CA LEU A 47 9.70 16.72 7.33
C LEU A 47 11.08 16.42 7.92
N VAL A 48 11.62 15.21 7.68
CA VAL A 48 12.95 14.81 8.17
C VAL A 48 14.08 15.61 7.53
N GLU A 49 13.93 16.01 6.27
CA GLU A 49 14.89 16.91 5.61
C GLU A 49 14.91 18.30 6.26
N LYS A 50 13.76 18.81 6.68
CA LYS A 50 13.63 20.13 7.31
C LYS A 50 13.97 20.16 8.79
N GLU A 51 13.70 19.08 9.50
CA GLU A 51 13.86 18.95 10.95
C GLU A 51 14.74 17.72 11.25
N PRO A 52 16.08 17.81 11.05
CA PRO A 52 16.99 16.69 11.22
C PRO A 52 16.99 16.08 12.63
N GLU A 53 16.59 16.84 13.65
CA GLU A 53 16.39 16.39 15.02
C GLU A 53 15.36 15.25 15.13
N LEU A 54 14.40 15.17 14.21
CA LEU A 54 13.37 14.13 14.18
C LEU A 54 13.85 12.82 13.56
N LYS A 55 15.08 12.77 13.02
CA LYS A 55 15.58 11.64 12.23
C LYS A 55 15.51 10.30 12.97
N GLN A 56 15.81 10.28 14.26
CA GLN A 56 15.79 9.04 15.05
C GLN A 56 14.36 8.50 15.19
N ASP A 57 13.39 9.36 15.50
CA ASP A 57 11.99 8.96 15.65
C ASP A 57 11.37 8.59 14.29
N ALA A 58 11.75 9.30 13.22
CA ALA A 58 11.33 8.97 11.88
C ALA A 58 11.91 7.63 11.39
N LEU A 59 13.12 7.25 11.82
CA LEU A 59 13.68 5.92 11.54
C LEU A 59 12.84 4.82 12.19
N LEU A 60 12.42 5.00 13.45
CA LEU A 60 11.53 4.06 14.12
C LEU A 60 10.18 3.94 13.40
N LEU A 61 9.60 5.08 13.00
CA LEU A 61 8.39 5.09 12.18
C LEU A 61 8.60 4.34 10.86
N SER A 62 9.70 4.59 10.15
CA SER A 62 9.99 3.92 8.87
C SER A 62 10.09 2.40 8.98
N ALA A 63 10.63 1.88 10.10
CA ALA A 63 10.70 0.45 10.36
C ALA A 63 9.29 -0.15 10.53
N MET A 64 8.41 0.56 11.25
CA MET A 64 7.00 0.16 11.37
C MET A 64 6.27 0.20 10.02
N LEU A 65 6.48 1.27 9.23
CA LEU A 65 5.89 1.39 7.89
C LEU A 65 6.37 0.27 6.97
N SER A 66 7.64 -0.12 7.02
CA SER A 66 8.17 -1.23 6.20
C SER A 66 7.45 -2.54 6.48
N LEU A 67 7.06 -2.82 7.73
CA LEU A 67 6.27 -4.00 8.08
C LEU A 67 4.85 -3.91 7.53
N GLN A 68 4.25 -2.72 7.57
CA GLN A 68 2.93 -2.47 6.97
C GLN A 68 2.95 -2.66 5.45
N GLU A 69 3.96 -2.14 4.75
CA GLU A 69 4.11 -2.31 3.30
C GLU A 69 4.23 -3.79 2.91
N GLU A 70 5.01 -4.56 3.68
CA GLU A 70 5.15 -5.99 3.45
C GLU A 70 3.81 -6.73 3.62
N SER A 71 3.08 -6.40 4.69
CA SER A 71 1.75 -6.95 4.96
C SER A 71 0.77 -6.66 3.81
N MET A 72 0.68 -5.40 3.38
CA MET A 72 -0.21 -5.01 2.27
C MET A 72 0.19 -5.66 0.96
N ARG A 73 1.50 -5.82 0.69
CA ARG A 73 2.00 -6.52 -0.49
C ARG A 73 1.54 -7.98 -0.51
N HIS A 74 1.65 -8.68 0.63
CA HIS A 74 1.15 -10.04 0.75
C HIS A 74 -0.37 -10.12 0.54
N LEU A 75 -1.13 -9.18 1.12
CA LEU A 75 -2.58 -9.13 0.98
C LEU A 75 -3.01 -8.87 -0.48
N ALA A 76 -2.40 -7.88 -1.13
CA ALA A 76 -2.64 -7.59 -2.54
C ALA A 76 -2.33 -8.80 -3.43
N SER A 77 -1.20 -9.47 -3.20
CA SER A 77 -0.82 -10.70 -3.92
C SER A 77 -1.86 -11.82 -3.74
N HIS A 78 -2.36 -12.01 -2.52
CA HIS A 78 -3.43 -12.96 -2.24
C HIS A 78 -4.71 -12.65 -3.05
N HIS A 79 -5.13 -11.38 -3.07
CA HIS A 79 -6.29 -10.96 -3.87
C HIS A 79 -6.06 -11.15 -5.36
N HIS A 80 -4.89 -10.81 -5.89
CA HIS A 80 -4.56 -11.06 -7.29
C HIS A 80 -4.64 -12.55 -7.64
N GLN A 81 -4.15 -13.43 -6.77
CA GLN A 81 -4.26 -14.88 -6.97
C GLN A 81 -5.72 -15.35 -6.93
N ALA A 82 -6.54 -14.84 -6.03
CA ALA A 82 -7.96 -15.17 -5.94
C ALA A 82 -8.72 -14.76 -7.21
N ILE A 83 -8.54 -13.51 -7.68
CA ILE A 83 -9.14 -13.01 -8.92
C ILE A 83 -8.70 -13.87 -10.11
N PHE A 84 -7.41 -14.20 -10.19
CA PHE A 84 -6.91 -15.06 -11.27
C PHE A 84 -7.56 -16.45 -11.28
N LYS A 85 -7.77 -17.06 -10.10
CA LYS A 85 -8.48 -18.35 -9.98
C LYS A 85 -9.94 -18.24 -10.42
N GLU A 86 -10.64 -17.18 -10.03
CA GLU A 86 -12.02 -16.91 -10.45
C GLU A 86 -12.11 -16.70 -11.98
N LEU A 87 -11.22 -15.91 -12.57
CA LEU A 87 -11.16 -15.72 -14.02
C LEU A 87 -10.83 -17.04 -14.76
N SER A 88 -10.01 -17.88 -14.14
CA SER A 88 -9.66 -19.17 -14.73
C SER A 88 -10.83 -20.15 -14.74
N SER A 89 -11.69 -20.16 -13.72
CA SER A 89 -12.84 -21.06 -13.65
C SER A 89 -13.90 -20.78 -14.72
N ILE A 90 -13.97 -19.54 -15.21
CA ILE A 90 -14.87 -19.14 -16.32
C ILE A 90 -14.16 -19.13 -17.69
N GLY A 91 -13.00 -19.77 -17.81
CA GLY A 91 -12.29 -19.93 -19.09
C GLY A 91 -11.52 -18.69 -19.56
N LEU A 92 -11.38 -17.65 -18.72
CA LEU A 92 -10.65 -16.42 -19.04
C LEU A 92 -9.18 -16.45 -18.58
N ALA A 93 -8.67 -17.62 -18.17
CA ALA A 93 -7.30 -17.80 -17.66
C ALA A 93 -6.22 -17.24 -18.60
N SER A 94 -6.32 -17.51 -19.91
CA SER A 94 -5.32 -17.09 -20.90
C SER A 94 -5.31 -15.57 -21.10
N ARG A 95 -6.48 -14.93 -21.07
CA ARG A 95 -6.63 -13.47 -21.14
C ARG A 95 -6.16 -12.80 -19.85
N ALA A 96 -6.52 -13.35 -18.69
CA ALA A 96 -6.04 -12.90 -17.40
C ALA A 96 -4.51 -13.00 -17.34
N LYS A 97 -3.94 -14.15 -17.70
CA LYS A 97 -2.47 -14.36 -17.71
C LYS A 97 -1.77 -13.36 -18.63
N LYS A 98 -2.35 -12.99 -19.77
CA LYS A 98 -1.77 -11.97 -20.65
C LYS A 98 -1.76 -10.59 -19.98
N ILE A 99 -2.84 -10.19 -19.32
CA ILE A 99 -2.92 -8.90 -18.60
C ILE A 99 -1.94 -8.89 -17.41
N TYR A 100 -1.97 -9.94 -16.58
CA TYR A 100 -1.06 -10.06 -15.44
C TYR A 100 0.41 -10.14 -15.84
N ARG A 101 0.75 -10.79 -16.96
CA ARG A 101 2.14 -10.89 -17.45
C ARG A 101 2.67 -9.59 -18.05
N VAL A 102 1.80 -8.68 -18.49
CA VAL A 102 2.22 -7.32 -18.87
C VAL A 102 2.58 -6.51 -17.62
N ASN A 103 1.93 -6.80 -16.49
CA ASN A 103 2.14 -6.10 -15.22
C ASN A 103 3.08 -6.86 -14.24
N SER A 104 3.54 -8.08 -14.56
CA SER A 104 4.33 -8.94 -13.65
C SER A 104 5.79 -8.49 -13.48
N LYS A 105 6.16 -7.31 -13.97
CA LYS A 105 7.41 -6.66 -13.59
C LYS A 105 7.22 -5.71 -12.40
N GLU A 106 5.98 -5.47 -12.00
CA GLU A 106 5.59 -4.56 -10.92
C GLU A 106 5.00 -5.30 -9.69
N PHE A 107 4.87 -6.63 -9.75
CA PHE A 107 4.39 -7.49 -8.66
C PHE A 107 5.32 -8.67 -8.40
#